data_AF-A0A3S3GBI5-F1
#
_entry.id   AF-A0A3S3GBI5-F1
#
_cell.length_a   1.000
_cell.length_b   1.000
_cell.length_c   1.000
_cell.angle_alpha   90.00
_cell.angle_beta   90.00
_cell.angle_gamma   90.00
#
_symmetry.space_group_name_H-M   'P 1'
#
loop_
_entity.id
_entity.type
_entity.pdbx_description
1 polymer ?
#
loop_
_entity_poly.entity_id
_entity_poly.type
_entity_poly.pdbx_seq_one_letter_code
_entity_poly.pdbx_strand_id
1 'polypeptide(L)'
;MAENKNQHFVPRVHLSPFSVCAEGKAIHLFNLDRNQSFFDAPVKNQCSRDYFYGQDPRLETAIQTVEGHYGDCVSSLLKPRAVIKDLHATILRRFAYLQHVRTEAAARRSAEFAFAATSVKGADFEQPSFKEAVKSAVISAMHHYAKTMSVVDDLKVRVVRNLTSVPFLTSDDPAALANRWHQQHRHAQHRSFGISSAGALLFLPLSPTLLAVLLDGDVYQAEHVGGWIDVSNTADILACNHQQVLNCAANLYFGERSSGDDVQAIAISVAHLRPPSRFDVVMAVADGRTETHTHYAVVDAPDAREHDDVLIHVRTVRPVPPTWPSFLKFRNNRFVFTNDTGAGFRRRRTATSSLWGSPPWRKVRG
;
A
#
# COMPACT_ATOMS: atom_id res chain seq x y z
N MET A 1 -28.08 14.90 7.82
CA MET A 1 -27.41 15.19 6.53
C MET A 1 -25.92 15.04 6.75
N ALA A 2 -25.15 14.53 5.78
CA ALA A 2 -23.70 14.51 5.91
C ALA A 2 -23.18 15.96 5.99
N GLU A 3 -22.57 16.34 7.11
CA GLU A 3 -22.11 17.72 7.34
C GLU A 3 -20.88 18.08 6.50
N ASN A 4 -20.04 17.08 6.16
CA ASN A 4 -18.81 17.30 5.41
C ASN A 4 -18.93 16.85 3.95
N LYS A 5 -19.10 17.82 3.05
CA LYS A 5 -19.05 17.57 1.60
C LYS A 5 -17.66 17.14 1.15
N ASN A 6 -16.60 17.81 1.62
CA ASN A 6 -15.23 17.53 1.21
C ASN A 6 -14.58 16.46 2.11
N GLN A 7 -14.38 15.26 1.60
CA GLN A 7 -13.86 14.12 2.35
C GLN A 7 -12.44 13.77 1.89
N HIS A 8 -11.52 13.64 2.84
CA HIS A 8 -10.12 13.34 2.56
C HIS A 8 -9.85 11.83 2.54
N PHE A 9 -9.21 11.34 1.48
CA PHE A 9 -8.76 9.95 1.41
C PHE A 9 -7.38 9.76 2.05
N VAL A 10 -6.49 10.75 1.91
CA VAL A 10 -5.34 10.95 2.81
C VAL A 10 -5.64 12.14 3.72
N PRO A 11 -5.70 11.94 5.04
CA PRO A 11 -6.21 12.97 5.93
C PRO A 11 -5.24 14.12 6.14
N ARG A 12 -5.79 15.31 6.38
CA ARG A 12 -5.01 16.52 6.63
C ARG A 12 -4.02 16.35 7.78
N VAL A 13 -4.40 15.63 8.84
CA VAL A 13 -3.52 15.36 9.98
C VAL A 13 -2.25 14.58 9.59
N HIS A 14 -2.29 13.79 8.51
CA HIS A 14 -1.11 13.14 7.94
C HIS A 14 -0.28 14.07 7.07
N LEU A 15 -0.91 14.99 6.33
CA LEU A 15 -0.21 15.96 5.49
C LEU A 15 0.41 17.12 6.29
N SER A 16 -0.18 17.49 7.44
CA SER A 16 0.27 18.65 8.23
C SER A 16 1.76 18.62 8.59
N PRO A 17 2.36 17.50 9.05
CA PRO A 17 3.81 17.46 9.34
C PRO A 17 4.71 17.72 8.12
N PHE A 18 4.19 17.54 6.90
CA PHE A 18 4.91 17.77 5.64
C PHE A 18 4.62 19.13 5.02
N SER A 19 3.68 19.88 5.56
CA SER A 19 3.31 21.21 5.09
C SER A 19 4.38 22.26 5.45
N VAL A 20 4.33 23.42 4.78
CA VAL A 20 5.17 24.59 5.09
C VAL A 20 5.01 24.96 6.56
N CYS A 21 6.12 25.15 7.28
CA CYS A 21 6.17 25.35 8.73
C CYS A 21 5.46 24.26 9.58
N ALA A 22 5.08 23.13 9.00
CA ALA A 22 4.26 22.08 9.62
C ALA A 22 2.88 22.54 10.18
N GLU A 23 2.30 23.63 9.65
CA GLU A 23 1.05 24.23 10.16
C GLU A 23 -0.24 23.67 9.55
N GLY A 24 -0.14 22.85 8.51
CA GLY A 24 -1.29 22.26 7.81
C GLY A 24 -2.06 23.25 6.92
N LYS A 25 -1.46 24.38 6.55
CA LYS A 25 -2.09 25.41 5.69
C LYS A 25 -1.75 25.22 4.21
N ALA A 26 -0.45 25.23 3.90
CA ALA A 26 0.09 25.18 2.54
C ALA A 26 1.15 24.09 2.43
N ILE A 27 1.20 23.36 1.32
CA ILE A 27 2.13 22.27 1.08
C ILE A 27 2.66 22.34 -0.35
N HIS A 28 3.91 21.92 -0.56
CA HIS A 28 4.45 21.77 -1.91
C HIS A 28 4.14 20.37 -2.43
N LEU A 29 3.95 20.25 -3.73
CA LEU A 29 3.77 18.96 -4.36
C LEU A 29 4.52 18.87 -5.68
N PHE A 30 5.05 17.70 -5.97
CA PHE A 30 5.58 17.35 -7.28
C PHE A 30 4.63 16.36 -7.93
N ASN A 31 4.13 16.72 -9.11
CA ASN A 31 3.26 15.85 -9.89
C ASN A 31 4.09 15.05 -10.90
N LEU A 32 4.05 13.73 -10.77
CA LEU A 32 4.83 12.81 -11.61
C LEU A 32 4.41 12.85 -13.08
N ASP A 33 3.11 12.91 -13.34
CA ASP A 33 2.58 12.84 -14.72
C ASP A 33 2.92 14.11 -15.51
N ARG A 34 2.92 15.27 -14.83
CA ARG A 34 3.29 16.57 -15.40
C ARG A 34 4.78 16.86 -15.31
N ASN A 35 5.54 16.07 -14.56
CA ASN A 35 6.94 16.32 -14.22
C ASN A 35 7.17 17.76 -13.71
N GLN A 36 6.30 18.23 -12.81
CA GLN A 36 6.25 19.64 -12.40
C GLN A 36 6.00 19.80 -10.90
N SER A 37 6.71 20.76 -10.28
CA SER A 37 6.49 21.20 -8.91
C SER A 37 5.46 22.32 -8.82
N PHE A 38 4.60 22.25 -7.80
CA PHE A 38 3.64 23.28 -7.42
C PHE A 38 3.87 23.66 -5.96
N PHE A 39 3.90 24.96 -5.69
CA PHE A 39 4.21 25.50 -4.37
C PHE A 39 2.95 26.06 -3.71
N ASP A 40 2.98 26.12 -2.39
CA ASP A 40 1.93 26.66 -1.52
C ASP A 40 0.50 26.21 -1.82
N ALA A 41 0.34 24.94 -2.22
CA ALA A 41 -0.98 24.38 -2.50
C ALA A 41 -1.77 24.26 -1.17
N PRO A 42 -3.04 24.70 -1.11
CA PRO A 42 -3.82 24.60 0.12
C PRO A 42 -4.04 23.15 0.52
N VAL A 43 -3.60 22.76 1.73
CA VAL A 43 -3.71 21.38 2.26
C VAL A 43 -5.16 20.91 2.29
N LYS A 44 -6.11 21.82 2.57
CA LYS A 44 -7.55 21.55 2.58
C LYS A 44 -8.11 21.05 1.24
N ASN A 45 -7.42 21.30 0.14
CA ASN A 45 -7.83 20.88 -1.20
C ASN A 45 -7.03 19.65 -1.69
N GLN A 46 -6.09 19.15 -0.89
CA GLN A 46 -5.26 18.00 -1.26
C GLN A 46 -5.90 16.69 -0.80
N CYS A 47 -5.71 15.64 -1.60
CA CYS A 47 -6.15 14.27 -1.31
C CYS A 47 -7.61 14.18 -0.84
N SER A 48 -8.52 14.92 -1.49
CA SER A 48 -9.93 15.00 -1.12
C SER A 48 -10.87 14.99 -2.31
N ARG A 49 -12.11 14.54 -2.07
CA ARG A 49 -13.20 14.49 -3.05
C ARG A 49 -14.54 14.75 -2.35
N ASP A 50 -15.49 15.26 -3.12
CA ASP A 50 -16.86 15.39 -2.67
C ASP A 50 -17.46 14.01 -2.37
N TYR A 51 -17.91 13.78 -1.13
CA TYR A 51 -18.55 12.55 -0.66
C TYR A 51 -17.79 11.26 -1.03
N PHE A 52 -16.46 11.26 -0.91
CA PHE A 52 -15.57 10.16 -1.27
C PHE A 52 -16.05 8.77 -0.78
N TYR A 53 -16.48 8.66 0.48
CA TYR A 53 -17.01 7.42 1.07
C TYR A 53 -18.53 7.50 1.35
N GLY A 54 -19.23 8.44 0.70
CA GLY A 54 -20.67 8.62 0.82
C GLY A 54 -21.08 9.54 1.96
N GLN A 55 -22.35 9.45 2.33
CA GLN A 55 -23.02 10.40 3.23
C GLN A 55 -23.40 9.79 4.58
N ASP A 56 -22.91 8.60 4.91
CA ASP A 56 -23.18 7.96 6.19
C ASP A 56 -22.39 8.65 7.33
N PRO A 57 -23.06 9.32 8.28
CA PRO A 57 -22.39 9.99 9.39
C PRO A 57 -21.60 9.01 10.29
N ARG A 58 -22.04 7.74 10.40
CA ARG A 58 -21.34 6.75 11.24
C ARG A 58 -19.96 6.44 10.68
N LEU A 59 -19.85 6.35 9.36
CA LEU A 59 -18.59 6.09 8.67
C LEU A 59 -17.63 7.28 8.83
N GLU A 60 -18.14 8.50 8.67
CA GLU A 60 -17.40 9.74 8.91
C GLU A 60 -16.83 9.76 10.35
N THR A 61 -17.66 9.54 11.37
CA THR A 61 -17.22 9.55 12.77
C THR A 61 -16.18 8.47 13.06
N ALA A 62 -16.37 7.26 12.52
CA ALA A 62 -15.41 6.17 12.68
C ALA A 62 -14.05 6.50 12.07
N ILE A 63 -14.05 7.11 10.88
CA ILE A 63 -12.84 7.57 10.20
C ILE A 63 -12.14 8.65 11.02
N GLN A 64 -12.87 9.69 11.42
CA GLN A 64 -12.32 10.80 12.21
C GLN A 64 -11.69 10.32 13.52
N THR A 65 -12.28 9.29 14.15
CA THR A 65 -11.72 8.68 15.37
C THR A 65 -10.37 8.03 15.12
N VAL A 66 -10.22 7.26 14.03
CA VAL A 66 -8.94 6.63 13.68
C VAL A 66 -7.89 7.69 13.31
N GLU A 67 -8.30 8.71 12.57
CA GLU A 67 -7.43 9.81 12.14
C GLU A 67 -6.99 10.69 13.33
N GLY A 68 -7.87 10.95 14.30
CA GLY A 68 -7.55 11.67 15.54
C GLY A 68 -6.50 10.94 16.37
N HIS A 69 -6.72 9.64 16.66
CA HIS A 69 -5.73 8.82 17.37
C HIS A 69 -4.38 8.76 16.65
N TYR A 70 -4.40 8.70 15.31
CA TYR A 70 -3.16 8.77 14.52
C TYR A 70 -2.46 10.12 14.69
N GLY A 71 -3.19 11.23 14.63
CA GLY A 71 -2.66 12.58 14.84
C GLY A 71 -1.98 12.74 16.20
N ASP A 72 -2.64 12.28 17.27
CA ASP A 72 -2.08 12.29 18.62
C ASP A 72 -0.83 11.42 18.73
N CYS A 73 -0.86 10.24 18.10
CA CYS A 73 0.27 9.32 18.04
C CYS A 73 1.49 9.96 17.35
N VAL A 74 1.31 10.57 16.17
CA VAL A 74 2.41 11.23 15.45
C VAL A 74 2.93 12.43 16.24
N SER A 75 2.04 13.26 16.78
CA SER A 75 2.40 14.42 17.60
C SER A 75 3.20 14.02 18.85
N SER A 76 2.85 12.88 19.46
CA SER A 76 3.58 12.27 20.58
C SER A 76 4.98 11.81 20.15
N LEU A 77 5.09 11.11 19.01
CA LEU A 77 6.36 10.58 18.49
C LEU A 77 7.34 11.67 18.01
N LEU A 78 6.83 12.83 17.59
CA LEU A 78 7.65 13.97 17.19
C LEU A 78 8.32 14.69 18.37
N LYS A 79 7.86 14.45 19.61
CA LYS A 79 8.47 15.08 20.80
C LYS A 79 9.88 14.55 21.03
N PRO A 80 10.82 15.39 21.50
CA PRO A 80 12.13 14.94 21.91
C PRO A 80 12.04 13.80 22.94
N ARG A 81 12.92 12.79 22.80
CA ARG A 81 12.99 11.63 23.71
C ARG A 81 11.68 10.82 23.81
N ALA A 82 10.81 10.89 22.80
CA ALA A 82 9.60 10.08 22.76
C ALA A 82 9.91 8.57 22.87
N VAL A 83 9.08 7.85 23.62
CA VAL A 83 9.16 6.39 23.77
C VAL A 83 8.05 5.75 22.95
N ILE A 84 8.38 4.75 22.14
CA ILE A 84 7.40 4.01 21.37
C ILE A 84 6.71 3.00 22.31
N LYS A 85 5.42 3.23 22.56
CA LYS A 85 4.56 2.36 23.36
C LYS A 85 3.81 1.39 22.45
N ASP A 86 3.29 0.30 23.01
CA ASP A 86 2.46 -0.67 22.26
C ASP A 86 1.21 -0.03 21.65
N LEU A 87 0.66 0.99 22.31
CA LEU A 87 -0.45 1.78 21.76
C LEU A 87 -0.03 2.51 20.48
N HIS A 88 1.15 3.14 20.44
CA HIS A 88 1.66 3.77 19.21
C HIS A 88 1.79 2.74 18.09
N ALA A 89 2.35 1.56 18.38
CA ALA A 89 2.49 0.50 17.40
C ALA A 89 1.12 0.00 16.88
N THR A 90 0.11 -0.05 17.74
CA THR A 90 -1.26 -0.44 17.35
C THR A 90 -1.90 0.61 16.44
N ILE A 91 -1.80 1.89 16.81
CA ILE A 91 -2.34 3.01 16.02
C ILE A 91 -1.66 3.05 14.65
N LEU A 92 -0.33 2.97 14.58
CA LEU A 92 0.42 2.97 13.33
C LEU A 92 0.06 1.79 12.43
N ARG A 93 -0.12 0.58 12.99
CA ARG A 93 -0.61 -0.59 12.25
C ARG A 93 -1.97 -0.35 11.61
N ARG A 94 -2.93 0.10 12.41
CA ARG A 94 -4.31 0.35 11.98
C ARG A 94 -4.36 1.45 10.91
N PHE A 95 -3.69 2.56 11.15
CA PHE A 95 -3.68 3.68 10.21
C PHE A 95 -2.97 3.33 8.90
N ALA A 96 -1.80 2.69 8.94
CA ALA A 96 -1.10 2.27 7.72
C ALA A 96 -1.94 1.30 6.89
N TYR A 97 -2.65 0.36 7.54
CA TYR A 97 -3.54 -0.55 6.84
C TYR A 97 -4.77 0.16 6.26
N LEU A 98 -5.37 1.10 7.00
CA LEU A 98 -6.48 1.91 6.51
C LEU A 98 -6.08 2.70 5.26
N GLN A 99 -4.94 3.40 5.30
CA GLN A 99 -4.43 4.16 4.17
C GLN A 99 -4.12 3.25 2.96
N HIS A 100 -3.58 2.06 3.19
CA HIS A 100 -3.29 1.11 2.12
C HIS A 100 -4.53 0.66 1.32
N VAL A 101 -5.69 0.55 1.99
CA VAL A 101 -6.93 0.05 1.36
C VAL A 101 -7.90 1.16 0.92
N ARG A 102 -7.74 2.41 1.40
CA ARG A 102 -8.77 3.47 1.31
C ARG A 102 -8.33 4.76 0.59
N THR A 103 -7.25 4.77 -0.17
CA THR A 103 -6.90 5.93 -1.01
C THR A 103 -7.69 5.95 -2.33
N GLU A 104 -7.76 7.09 -3.03
CA GLU A 104 -8.33 7.12 -4.41
C GLU A 104 -7.57 6.13 -5.31
N ALA A 105 -6.25 6.04 -5.14
CA ALA A 105 -5.41 5.05 -5.83
C ALA A 105 -5.84 3.61 -5.52
N ALA A 106 -6.11 3.28 -4.25
CA ALA A 106 -6.58 1.94 -3.86
C ALA A 106 -7.95 1.60 -4.45
N ALA A 107 -8.88 2.57 -4.46
CA ALA A 107 -10.20 2.40 -5.05
C ALA A 107 -10.14 2.20 -6.57
N ARG A 108 -9.32 2.99 -7.28
CA ARG A 108 -9.06 2.82 -8.72
C ARG A 108 -8.45 1.46 -9.04
N ARG A 109 -7.43 1.03 -8.31
CA ARG A 109 -6.84 -0.31 -8.45
C ARG A 109 -7.88 -1.41 -8.27
N SER A 110 -8.78 -1.26 -7.30
CA SER A 110 -9.84 -2.25 -7.05
C SER A 110 -10.85 -2.30 -8.19
N ALA A 111 -11.23 -1.14 -8.75
CA ALA A 111 -12.07 -1.06 -9.93
C ALA A 111 -11.37 -1.70 -11.15
N GLU A 112 -10.15 -1.29 -11.46
CA GLU A 112 -9.32 -1.86 -12.54
C GLU A 112 -9.21 -3.39 -12.45
N PHE A 113 -9.00 -3.92 -11.24
CA PHE A 113 -9.01 -5.38 -11.02
C PHE A 113 -10.36 -6.02 -11.36
N ALA A 114 -11.47 -5.42 -10.90
CA ALA A 114 -12.80 -5.93 -11.20
C ALA A 114 -13.06 -5.95 -12.71
N PHE A 115 -12.75 -4.86 -13.42
CA PHE A 115 -12.83 -4.81 -14.87
C PHE A 115 -11.94 -5.85 -15.54
N ALA A 116 -10.66 -5.95 -15.14
CA ALA A 116 -9.74 -6.95 -15.66
C ALA A 116 -10.25 -8.39 -15.46
N ALA A 117 -10.96 -8.66 -14.36
CA ALA A 117 -11.52 -9.98 -14.05
C ALA A 117 -12.85 -10.28 -14.77
N THR A 118 -13.55 -9.28 -15.31
CA THR A 118 -14.87 -9.44 -15.94
C THR A 118 -14.91 -9.04 -17.42
N SER A 119 -13.83 -8.48 -17.97
CA SER A 119 -13.77 -7.98 -19.35
C SER A 119 -13.39 -9.10 -20.33
N VAL A 120 -14.28 -10.07 -20.50
CA VAL A 120 -14.20 -11.04 -21.60
C VAL A 120 -15.04 -10.53 -22.76
N LYS A 121 -14.47 -10.52 -23.96
CA LYS A 121 -15.18 -10.09 -25.18
C LYS A 121 -16.41 -10.97 -25.38
N GLY A 122 -17.55 -10.38 -25.76
CA GLY A 122 -18.77 -11.14 -26.05
C GLY A 122 -19.56 -11.63 -24.84
N ALA A 123 -19.08 -11.41 -23.60
CA ALA A 123 -19.81 -11.72 -22.39
C ALA A 123 -20.87 -10.63 -22.08
N ASP A 124 -22.14 -11.03 -21.99
CA ASP A 124 -23.27 -10.12 -21.72
C ASP A 124 -23.42 -9.84 -20.22
N PHE A 125 -22.41 -9.20 -19.62
CA PHE A 125 -22.51 -8.67 -18.26
C PHE A 125 -22.74 -7.16 -18.30
N GLU A 126 -23.78 -6.66 -17.63
CA GLU A 126 -23.88 -5.23 -17.36
C GLU A 126 -22.69 -4.79 -16.50
N GLN A 127 -21.76 -4.07 -17.13
CA GLN A 127 -20.64 -3.49 -16.41
C GLN A 127 -21.01 -2.09 -15.91
N PRO A 128 -20.80 -1.78 -14.62
CA PRO A 128 -20.97 -0.42 -14.13
C PRO A 128 -19.99 0.52 -14.85
N SER A 129 -20.26 1.81 -14.84
CA SER A 129 -19.23 2.77 -15.27
C SER A 129 -18.01 2.71 -14.34
N PHE A 130 -16.83 3.06 -14.84
CA PHE A 130 -15.61 3.07 -14.01
C PHE A 130 -15.78 3.95 -12.75
N LYS A 131 -16.49 5.07 -12.88
CA LYS A 131 -16.78 5.98 -11.76
C LYS A 131 -17.62 5.30 -10.67
N GLU A 132 -18.64 4.53 -11.06
CA GLU A 132 -19.48 3.78 -10.13
C GLU A 132 -18.70 2.65 -9.46
N ALA A 133 -17.87 1.93 -10.22
CA ALA A 133 -16.98 0.90 -9.68
C ALA A 133 -16.02 1.46 -8.63
N VAL A 134 -15.41 2.62 -8.89
CA VAL A 134 -14.54 3.31 -7.90
C VAL A 134 -15.33 3.66 -6.64
N LYS A 135 -16.54 4.21 -6.77
CA LYS A 135 -17.38 4.56 -5.60
C LYS A 135 -17.75 3.32 -4.77
N SER A 136 -18.13 2.23 -5.42
CA SER A 136 -18.42 0.95 -4.77
C SER A 136 -17.19 0.36 -4.08
N ALA A 137 -16.01 0.48 -4.71
CA ALA A 137 -14.75 0.02 -4.16
C ALA A 137 -14.37 0.75 -2.85
N VAL A 138 -14.63 2.05 -2.73
CA VAL A 138 -14.37 2.79 -1.49
C VAL A 138 -15.20 2.23 -0.32
N ILE A 139 -16.51 2.03 -0.52
CA ILE A 139 -17.40 1.48 0.52
C ILE A 139 -16.98 0.05 0.88
N SER A 140 -16.67 -0.76 -0.13
CA SER A 140 -16.20 -2.13 0.05
C SER A 140 -14.88 -2.19 0.83
N ALA A 141 -13.95 -1.28 0.57
CA ALA A 141 -12.69 -1.19 1.29
C ALA A 141 -12.88 -0.84 2.77
N MET A 142 -13.85 0.02 3.10
CA MET A 142 -14.15 0.36 4.49
C MET A 142 -14.75 -0.82 5.26
N HIS A 143 -15.70 -1.54 4.67
CA HIS A 143 -16.24 -2.76 5.26
C HIS A 143 -15.17 -3.84 5.39
N HIS A 144 -14.30 -3.97 4.39
CA HIS A 144 -13.17 -4.90 4.42
C HIS A 144 -12.27 -4.56 5.61
N TYR A 145 -11.79 -3.32 5.71
CA TYR A 145 -10.96 -2.85 6.81
C TYR A 145 -11.57 -3.15 8.18
N ALA A 146 -12.86 -2.84 8.38
CA ALA A 146 -13.55 -3.10 9.64
C ALA A 146 -13.50 -4.58 10.06
N LYS A 147 -13.61 -5.50 9.09
CA LYS A 147 -13.56 -6.95 9.31
C LYS A 147 -12.14 -7.49 9.48
N THR A 148 -11.14 -6.87 8.84
CA THR A 148 -9.80 -7.44 8.70
C THR A 148 -8.70 -6.63 9.38
N MET A 149 -9.01 -5.53 10.08
CA MET A 149 -8.00 -4.62 10.65
C MET A 149 -6.94 -5.30 11.53
N SER A 150 -7.23 -6.47 12.11
CA SER A 150 -6.32 -7.27 12.93
C SER A 150 -5.32 -8.13 12.12
N VAL A 151 -5.40 -8.11 10.79
CA VAL A 151 -4.50 -8.86 9.90
C VAL A 151 -3.05 -8.37 10.00
N VAL A 152 -2.84 -7.13 10.43
CA VAL A 152 -1.52 -6.51 10.59
C VAL A 152 -0.96 -6.63 12.01
N ASP A 153 -1.62 -7.35 12.92
CA ASP A 153 -1.28 -7.31 14.36
C ASP A 153 0.08 -7.87 14.75
N ASP A 154 0.57 -8.80 13.96
CA ASP A 154 1.87 -9.43 14.11
C ASP A 154 3.01 -8.63 13.47
N LEU A 155 2.70 -7.67 12.58
CA LEU A 155 3.73 -6.83 11.97
C LEU A 155 4.43 -5.99 13.04
N LYS A 156 5.76 -6.10 13.08
CA LYS A 156 6.59 -5.34 14.00
C LYS A 156 6.69 -3.90 13.51
N VAL A 157 6.44 -2.95 14.39
CA VAL A 157 6.56 -1.51 14.08
C VAL A 157 7.93 -1.01 14.51
N ARG A 158 8.63 -0.34 13.60
CA ARG A 158 9.84 0.42 13.88
C ARG A 158 9.65 1.85 13.39
N VAL A 159 10.20 2.82 14.11
CA VAL A 159 10.19 4.22 13.67
C VAL A 159 11.61 4.61 13.33
N VAL A 160 11.81 4.94 12.06
CA VAL A 160 13.07 5.45 11.53
C VAL A 160 13.14 6.93 11.83
N ARG A 161 14.22 7.36 12.48
CA ARG A 161 14.57 8.76 12.69
C ARG A 161 15.67 9.14 11.71
N ASN A 162 15.34 10.11 10.87
CA ASN A 162 16.25 10.64 9.87
C ASN A 162 17.23 11.63 10.50
N LEU A 163 18.52 11.31 10.46
CA LEU A 163 19.63 12.17 10.89
C LEU A 163 20.38 12.79 9.69
N THR A 164 19.82 12.71 8.49
CA THR A 164 20.39 13.26 7.26
C THR A 164 19.69 14.57 6.87
N SER A 165 20.22 15.26 5.85
CA SER A 165 19.62 16.47 5.29
C SER A 165 18.47 16.19 4.31
N VAL A 166 18.41 15.02 3.69
CA VAL A 166 17.35 14.66 2.74
C VAL A 166 16.12 14.25 3.53
N PRO A 167 14.97 14.94 3.46
CA PRO A 167 13.80 14.58 4.23
C PRO A 167 13.05 13.37 3.64
N PHE A 168 12.21 12.74 4.45
CA PHE A 168 11.19 11.84 3.93
C PHE A 168 10.11 12.63 3.18
N LEU A 169 9.65 12.07 2.07
CA LEU A 169 8.51 12.55 1.30
C LEU A 169 7.25 11.77 1.69
N THR A 170 6.07 12.34 1.51
CA THR A 170 4.80 11.58 1.53
C THR A 170 4.09 11.69 0.18
N SER A 171 2.91 11.10 0.04
CA SER A 171 2.19 11.06 -1.24
C SER A 171 0.67 11.00 -1.09
N ASP A 172 -0.02 11.01 -2.23
CA ASP A 172 -1.47 10.74 -2.34
C ASP A 172 -1.86 9.26 -2.13
N ASP A 173 -0.88 8.37 -1.91
CA ASP A 173 -1.06 6.99 -1.47
C ASP A 173 0.09 6.59 -0.51
N PRO A 174 0.08 7.09 0.75
CA PRO A 174 1.30 7.15 1.56
C PRO A 174 1.74 5.83 2.19
N ALA A 175 0.82 4.86 2.33
CA ALA A 175 1.11 3.55 2.92
C ALA A 175 1.57 2.55 1.85
N ALA A 176 2.87 2.65 1.51
CA ALA A 176 3.46 1.84 0.44
C ALA A 176 3.70 0.39 0.89
N LEU A 177 2.97 -0.55 0.28
CA LEU A 177 3.17 -1.99 0.46
C LEU A 177 4.28 -2.49 -0.46
N ALA A 178 5.31 -3.07 0.15
CA ALA A 178 6.44 -3.65 -0.54
C ALA A 178 6.75 -5.05 0.01
N ASN A 179 7.58 -5.82 -0.71
CA ASN A 179 7.97 -7.15 -0.26
C ASN A 179 9.29 -7.60 -0.89
N ARG A 180 10.41 -7.24 -0.25
CA ARG A 180 11.76 -7.60 -0.70
C ARG A 180 11.93 -9.11 -0.85
N TRP A 181 11.47 -9.86 0.14
CA TRP A 181 11.56 -11.31 0.17
C TRP A 181 10.89 -11.93 -1.04
N HIS A 182 9.64 -11.52 -1.30
CA HIS A 182 8.87 -12.04 -2.41
C HIS A 182 9.50 -11.71 -3.76
N GLN A 183 10.14 -10.54 -3.89
CA GLN A 183 10.83 -10.13 -5.11
C GLN A 183 12.17 -10.84 -5.34
N GLN A 184 12.83 -11.31 -4.27
CA GLN A 184 14.16 -11.95 -4.35
C GLN A 184 14.10 -13.49 -4.23
N HIS A 185 12.96 -14.05 -3.81
CA HIS A 185 12.79 -15.48 -3.60
C HIS A 185 12.31 -16.19 -4.87
N ARG A 186 13.09 -17.16 -5.36
CA ARG A 186 12.87 -17.89 -6.63
C ARG A 186 11.44 -18.39 -6.85
N HIS A 187 10.81 -18.97 -5.82
CA HIS A 187 9.44 -19.52 -5.94
C HIS A 187 8.33 -18.49 -5.71
N ALA A 188 8.69 -17.31 -5.20
CA ALA A 188 7.73 -16.25 -4.91
C ALA A 188 7.72 -15.18 -6.01
N GLN A 189 8.86 -14.86 -6.64
CA GLN A 189 9.01 -13.72 -7.55
C GLN A 189 8.02 -13.65 -8.72
N HIS A 190 7.41 -14.76 -9.12
CA HIS A 190 6.42 -14.81 -10.21
C HIS A 190 4.97 -14.71 -9.72
N ARG A 191 4.72 -14.66 -8.42
CA ARG A 191 3.39 -14.58 -7.79
C ARG A 191 3.05 -13.13 -7.43
N SER A 192 1.78 -12.84 -7.11
CA SER A 192 1.41 -11.58 -6.44
C SER A 192 1.55 -11.68 -4.93
N PHE A 193 1.80 -10.54 -4.29
CA PHE A 193 1.73 -10.42 -2.83
C PHE A 193 0.76 -9.32 -2.40
N GLY A 194 0.20 -9.54 -1.21
CA GLY A 194 -0.64 -8.58 -0.50
C GLY A 194 -0.23 -8.46 0.96
N ILE A 195 -1.02 -7.74 1.74
CA ILE A 195 -0.73 -7.51 3.16
C ILE A 195 -0.60 -8.81 3.97
N SER A 196 -1.29 -9.86 3.56
CA SER A 196 -1.30 -11.18 4.23
C SER A 196 -0.12 -12.09 3.84
N SER A 197 0.65 -11.70 2.82
CA SER A 197 1.74 -12.50 2.27
C SER A 197 3.00 -12.43 3.14
N ALA A 198 3.73 -13.54 3.22
CA ALA A 198 5.02 -13.60 3.90
C ALA A 198 5.98 -12.52 3.36
N GLY A 199 6.70 -11.84 4.25
CA GLY A 199 7.62 -10.78 3.88
C GLY A 199 6.96 -9.43 3.58
N ALA A 200 5.70 -9.22 3.96
CA ALA A 200 5.05 -7.92 3.81
C ALA A 200 5.81 -6.81 4.58
N LEU A 201 5.97 -5.67 3.92
CA LEU A 201 6.53 -4.43 4.46
C LEU A 201 5.56 -3.29 4.16
N LEU A 202 5.26 -2.44 5.13
CA LEU A 202 4.62 -1.15 4.88
C LEU A 202 5.57 -0.02 5.28
N PHE A 203 5.73 0.94 4.38
CA PHE A 203 6.42 2.20 4.63
C PHE A 203 5.38 3.30 4.75
N LEU A 204 5.35 3.97 5.89
CA LEU A 204 4.45 5.09 6.15
C LEU A 204 5.27 6.28 6.69
N PRO A 205 5.57 7.29 5.84
CA PRO A 205 6.14 8.54 6.29
C PRO A 205 5.24 9.20 7.35
N LEU A 206 5.80 9.65 8.47
CA LEU A 206 5.04 10.33 9.54
C LEU A 206 5.31 11.83 9.54
N SER A 207 6.52 12.22 9.16
CA SER A 207 6.97 13.58 8.95
C SER A 207 8.20 13.58 8.04
N PRO A 208 8.73 14.75 7.64
CA PRO A 208 10.02 14.85 6.97
C PRO A 208 11.20 14.19 7.70
N THR A 209 11.06 13.93 9.00
CA THR A 209 12.13 13.38 9.86
C THR A 209 11.83 11.98 10.39
N LEU A 210 10.58 11.52 10.33
CA LEU A 210 10.15 10.23 10.88
C LEU A 210 9.42 9.38 9.84
N LEU A 211 9.73 8.08 9.79
CA LEU A 211 9.01 7.10 8.98
C LEU A 211 8.72 5.85 9.80
N ALA A 212 7.48 5.37 9.77
CA ALA A 212 7.12 4.07 10.33
C ALA A 212 7.36 2.97 9.29
N VAL A 213 8.09 1.92 9.69
CA VAL A 213 8.21 0.67 8.95
C VAL A 213 7.48 -0.42 9.72
N LEU A 214 6.51 -1.06 9.07
CA LEU A 214 5.85 -2.26 9.59
C LEU A 214 6.43 -3.44 8.84
N LEU A 215 7.04 -4.38 9.55
CA LEU A 215 7.75 -5.51 8.95
C LEU A 215 7.23 -6.85 9.46
N ASP A 216 7.20 -7.84 8.57
CA ASP A 216 7.04 -9.23 8.94
C ASP A 216 8.27 -9.72 9.73
N GLY A 217 8.12 -9.84 11.04
CA GLY A 217 9.20 -10.22 11.95
C GLY A 217 9.66 -11.68 11.85
N ASP A 218 8.92 -12.51 11.12
CA ASP A 218 9.32 -13.89 10.81
C ASP A 218 10.26 -13.94 9.60
N VAL A 219 10.30 -12.88 8.78
CA VAL A 219 11.15 -12.78 7.57
C VAL A 219 12.30 -11.78 7.73
N TYR A 220 12.01 -10.62 8.33
CA TYR A 220 12.99 -9.54 8.47
C TYR A 220 13.34 -9.26 9.93
N GLN A 221 14.47 -8.58 10.09
CA GLN A 221 14.89 -7.94 11.32
C GLN A 221 15.47 -6.57 10.99
N ALA A 222 15.30 -5.63 11.91
CA ALA A 222 15.95 -4.34 11.86
C ALA A 222 16.44 -4.02 13.27
N GLU A 223 17.72 -3.70 13.41
CA GLU A 223 18.32 -3.34 14.70
C GLU A 223 17.71 -2.02 15.19
N HIS A 224 17.38 -1.96 16.48
CA HIS A 224 16.68 -0.82 17.05
C HIS A 224 16.91 -0.70 18.56
N VAL A 225 16.69 0.49 19.11
CA VAL A 225 16.65 0.74 20.55
C VAL A 225 15.25 1.24 20.91
N GLY A 226 14.49 0.47 21.70
CA GLY A 226 13.12 0.85 22.08
C GLY A 226 12.16 1.07 20.89
N GLY A 227 12.41 0.42 19.75
CA GLY A 227 11.65 0.56 18.50
C GLY A 227 12.18 1.63 17.54
N TRP A 228 13.14 2.44 17.97
CA TRP A 228 13.77 3.49 17.16
C TRP A 228 14.94 2.96 16.33
N ILE A 229 15.02 3.42 15.08
CA ILE A 229 16.15 3.19 14.18
C ILE A 229 16.68 4.56 13.78
N ASP A 230 17.86 4.94 14.25
CA ASP A 230 18.51 6.18 13.84
C ASP A 230 19.28 5.93 12.53
N VAL A 231 19.01 6.74 11.50
CA VAL A 231 19.60 6.58 10.15
C VAL A 231 20.35 7.85 9.76
N SER A 232 21.66 7.70 9.56
CA SER A 232 22.57 8.75 9.09
C SER A 232 23.04 8.55 7.63
N ASN A 233 22.61 7.47 6.99
CA ASN A 233 22.94 7.18 5.59
C ASN A 233 21.83 7.69 4.66
N THR A 234 22.16 8.67 3.81
CA THR A 234 21.23 9.23 2.82
C THR A 234 20.66 8.18 1.86
N ALA A 235 21.44 7.15 1.50
CA ALA A 235 20.96 6.09 0.60
C ALA A 235 19.76 5.32 1.18
N ASP A 236 19.68 5.17 2.50
CA ASP A 236 18.55 4.53 3.17
C ASP A 236 17.30 5.41 3.15
N ILE A 237 17.47 6.73 3.27
CA ILE A 237 16.37 7.69 3.14
C ILE A 237 15.85 7.72 1.71
N LEU A 238 16.74 7.71 0.72
CA LEU A 238 16.37 7.59 -0.70
C LEU A 238 15.63 6.28 -0.98
N ALA A 239 16.10 5.14 -0.45
CA ALA A 239 15.42 3.85 -0.62
C ALA A 239 14.00 3.84 -0.03
N CYS A 240 13.77 4.56 1.07
CA CYS A 240 12.44 4.79 1.63
C CYS A 240 11.59 5.73 0.75
N ASN A 241 12.15 6.83 0.26
CA ASN A 241 11.45 7.77 -0.63
C ASN A 241 11.09 7.13 -1.97
N HIS A 242 11.92 6.24 -2.51
CA HIS A 242 11.60 5.46 -3.70
C HIS A 242 10.31 4.65 -3.53
N GLN A 243 10.00 4.16 -2.32
CA GLN A 243 8.72 3.49 -2.06
C GLN A 243 7.53 4.43 -2.32
N GLN A 244 7.67 5.71 -1.95
CA GLN A 244 6.63 6.72 -2.18
C GLN A 244 6.48 7.05 -3.66
N VAL A 245 7.59 7.24 -4.38
CA VAL A 245 7.58 7.49 -5.85
C VAL A 245 6.91 6.34 -6.59
N LEU A 246 7.22 5.10 -6.21
CA LEU A 246 6.73 3.90 -6.88
C LEU A 246 5.27 3.59 -6.54
N ASN A 247 4.80 4.00 -5.34
CA ASN A 247 3.46 3.69 -4.85
C ASN A 247 2.42 4.77 -5.16
N CYS A 248 2.79 6.05 -5.13
CA CYS A 248 1.83 7.15 -5.28
C CYS A 248 1.03 7.06 -6.59
N ALA A 249 -0.12 7.73 -6.62
CA ALA A 249 -0.92 7.86 -7.83
C ALA A 249 -0.26 8.89 -8.76
N ALA A 250 -0.18 10.15 -8.31
CA ALA A 250 0.37 11.22 -9.13
C ALA A 250 1.25 12.18 -8.35
N ASN A 251 1.00 12.38 -7.05
CA ASN A 251 1.61 13.49 -6.31
C ASN A 251 2.50 13.01 -5.16
N LEU A 252 3.70 13.58 -5.11
CA LEU A 252 4.58 13.56 -3.93
C LEU A 252 4.44 14.88 -3.20
N TYR A 253 4.36 14.85 -1.88
CA TYR A 253 4.19 16.02 -1.03
C TYR A 253 5.42 16.26 -0.18
N PHE A 254 5.80 17.54 -0.06
CA PHE A 254 6.97 17.99 0.67
C PHE A 254 6.77 19.41 1.24
N GLY A 255 7.65 19.78 2.17
CA GLY A 255 7.71 21.11 2.76
C GLY A 255 9.04 21.79 2.47
N GLU A 256 9.34 22.86 3.20
CA GLU A 256 10.53 23.72 3.01
C GLU A 256 11.90 23.03 3.20
N ARG A 257 11.92 21.77 3.67
CA ARG A 257 13.14 20.96 3.80
C ARG A 257 13.64 20.37 2.48
N SER A 258 12.86 20.48 1.41
CA SER A 258 13.26 20.05 0.05
C SER A 258 12.97 21.15 -0.96
N SER A 259 13.82 21.27 -1.97
CA SER A 259 13.47 22.02 -3.18
C SER A 259 12.64 21.16 -4.15
N GLY A 260 11.96 21.80 -5.09
CA GLY A 260 11.27 21.10 -6.18
C GLY A 260 12.24 20.27 -7.03
N ASP A 261 13.45 20.78 -7.27
CA ASP A 261 14.48 20.11 -8.08
C ASP A 261 15.00 18.85 -7.39
N ASP A 262 15.18 18.88 -6.05
CA ASP A 262 15.58 17.70 -5.28
C ASP A 262 14.52 16.59 -5.39
N VAL A 263 13.23 16.96 -5.22
CA VAL A 263 12.12 16.02 -5.31
C VAL A 263 11.99 15.46 -6.73
N GLN A 264 12.17 16.30 -7.74
CA GLN A 264 12.18 15.88 -9.14
C GLN A 264 13.33 14.91 -9.42
N ALA A 265 14.54 15.16 -8.93
CA ALA A 265 15.69 14.28 -9.09
C ALA A 265 15.45 12.89 -8.46
N ILE A 266 14.90 12.86 -7.23
CA ILE A 266 14.50 11.62 -6.56
C ILE A 266 13.44 10.89 -7.40
N ALA A 267 12.42 11.60 -7.87
CA ALA A 267 11.33 11.03 -8.63
C ALA A 267 11.79 10.40 -9.95
N ILE A 268 12.53 11.14 -10.77
CA ILE A 268 12.98 10.70 -12.10
C ILE A 268 13.92 9.48 -11.98
N SER A 269 14.70 9.39 -10.90
CA SER A 269 15.64 8.28 -10.69
C SER A 269 14.96 6.90 -10.63
N VAL A 270 13.65 6.83 -10.31
CA VAL A 270 12.91 5.56 -10.20
C VAL A 270 11.54 5.56 -10.89
N ALA A 271 11.08 6.69 -11.44
CA ALA A 271 9.76 6.78 -12.08
C ALA A 271 9.60 5.78 -13.23
N HIS A 272 10.67 5.50 -13.98
CA HIS A 272 10.70 4.52 -15.08
C HIS A 272 10.48 3.06 -14.61
N LEU A 273 10.59 2.78 -13.32
CA LEU A 273 10.32 1.46 -12.72
C LEU A 273 8.83 1.28 -12.35
N ARG A 274 8.01 2.32 -12.49
CA ARG A 274 6.55 2.21 -12.32
C ARG A 274 6.00 1.40 -13.50
N PRO A 275 5.25 0.32 -13.26
CA PRO A 275 4.75 -0.50 -14.36
C PRO A 275 3.65 0.27 -15.12
N PRO A 276 3.55 0.10 -16.45
CA PRO A 276 2.53 0.78 -17.26
C PRO A 276 1.11 0.30 -16.92
N SER A 277 0.98 -0.93 -16.41
CA SER A 277 -0.24 -1.46 -15.81
C SER A 277 0.04 -2.03 -14.44
N ARG A 278 -0.88 -1.85 -13.49
CA ARG A 278 -0.83 -2.47 -12.16
C ARG A 278 -1.32 -3.92 -12.17
N PHE A 279 -1.86 -4.39 -13.30
CA PHE A 279 -2.40 -5.72 -13.47
C PHE A 279 -1.88 -6.37 -14.75
N ASP A 280 -1.63 -7.67 -14.63
CA ASP A 280 -1.30 -8.56 -15.72
C ASP A 280 -2.42 -9.60 -15.81
N VAL A 281 -3.03 -9.72 -16.99
CA VAL A 281 -4.25 -10.53 -17.21
C VAL A 281 -3.91 -11.62 -18.20
N VAL A 282 -3.98 -12.86 -17.75
CA VAL A 282 -3.82 -14.04 -18.59
C VAL A 282 -5.18 -14.68 -18.75
N MET A 283 -5.61 -14.88 -20.00
CA MET A 283 -6.83 -15.59 -20.33
C MET A 283 -6.49 -16.91 -21.00
N ALA A 284 -7.24 -17.96 -20.67
CA ALA A 284 -7.06 -19.28 -21.25
C ALA A 284 -8.42 -19.91 -21.54
N VAL A 285 -8.53 -20.65 -22.64
CA VAL A 285 -9.75 -21.31 -23.08
C VAL A 285 -9.55 -22.82 -23.06
N ALA A 286 -10.62 -23.56 -22.74
CA ALA A 286 -10.56 -25.01 -22.75
C ALA A 286 -10.35 -25.51 -24.20
N ASP A 287 -9.28 -26.28 -24.42
CA ASP A 287 -8.91 -26.86 -25.72
C ASP A 287 -8.82 -28.40 -25.67
N GLY A 288 -9.00 -29.00 -24.49
CA GLY A 288 -9.04 -30.45 -24.31
C GLY A 288 -9.70 -30.85 -23.00
N ARG A 289 -10.45 -31.95 -23.01
CA ARG A 289 -11.09 -32.53 -21.82
C ARG A 289 -10.80 -34.02 -21.74
N THR A 290 -10.44 -34.47 -20.55
CA THR A 290 -10.32 -35.88 -20.17
C THR A 290 -11.34 -36.18 -19.07
N GLU A 291 -11.46 -37.45 -18.66
CA GLU A 291 -12.36 -37.82 -17.54
C GLU A 291 -11.98 -37.16 -16.20
N THR A 292 -10.71 -36.75 -16.03
CA THR A 292 -10.19 -36.25 -14.74
C THR A 292 -9.74 -34.79 -14.78
N HIS A 293 -9.43 -34.25 -15.95
CA HIS A 293 -8.83 -32.91 -16.11
C HIS A 293 -9.29 -32.21 -17.39
N THR A 294 -9.40 -30.89 -17.32
CA THR A 294 -9.55 -29.98 -18.47
C THR A 294 -8.22 -29.29 -18.74
N HIS A 295 -7.76 -29.33 -19.98
CA HIS A 295 -6.61 -28.57 -20.46
C HIS A 295 -7.08 -27.20 -20.96
N TYR A 296 -6.28 -26.17 -20.70
CA TYR A 296 -6.54 -24.80 -21.11
C TYR A 296 -5.33 -24.25 -21.86
N ALA A 297 -5.57 -23.70 -23.05
CA ALA A 297 -4.57 -22.98 -23.83
C ALA A 297 -4.69 -21.47 -23.57
N VAL A 298 -3.54 -20.81 -23.34
CA VAL A 298 -3.49 -19.35 -23.22
C VAL A 298 -3.78 -18.72 -24.57
N VAL A 299 -4.66 -17.72 -24.58
CA VAL A 299 -5.09 -17.04 -25.81
C VAL A 299 -5.17 -15.52 -25.60
N ASP A 300 -4.90 -14.78 -26.66
CA ASP A 300 -5.02 -13.32 -26.66
C ASP A 300 -6.48 -12.92 -26.90
N ALA A 301 -7.10 -12.30 -25.89
CA ALA A 301 -8.45 -11.72 -25.95
C ALA A 301 -9.55 -12.69 -26.48
N PRO A 302 -9.83 -13.80 -25.77
CA PRO A 302 -10.86 -14.76 -26.18
C PRO A 302 -12.24 -14.12 -26.27
N ASP A 303 -13.03 -14.57 -27.25
CA ASP A 303 -14.45 -14.25 -27.36
C ASP A 303 -15.28 -15.29 -26.59
N ALA A 304 -15.99 -14.85 -25.55
CA ALA A 304 -16.90 -15.69 -24.77
C ALA A 304 -18.05 -16.26 -25.59
N ARG A 305 -18.31 -15.74 -26.80
CA ARG A 305 -19.28 -16.33 -27.73
C ARG A 305 -18.73 -17.55 -28.48
N GLU A 306 -17.41 -17.69 -28.54
CA GLU A 306 -16.72 -18.76 -29.23
C GLU A 306 -16.24 -19.86 -28.28
N HIS A 307 -16.27 -19.59 -26.96
CA HIS A 307 -15.76 -20.49 -25.93
C HIS A 307 -16.70 -20.57 -24.73
N ASP A 308 -17.16 -21.79 -24.42
CA ASP A 308 -18.06 -22.05 -23.28
C ASP A 308 -17.37 -21.93 -21.91
N ASP A 309 -16.04 -21.97 -21.87
CA ASP A 309 -15.26 -21.98 -20.62
C ASP A 309 -13.95 -21.18 -20.79
N VAL A 310 -13.89 -20.03 -20.12
CA VAL A 310 -12.77 -19.09 -20.13
C VAL A 310 -12.23 -18.93 -18.71
N LEU A 311 -10.96 -19.29 -18.53
CA LEU A 311 -10.23 -19.06 -17.29
C LEU A 311 -9.52 -17.71 -17.35
N ILE A 312 -9.78 -16.85 -16.37
CA ILE A 312 -9.14 -15.53 -16.24
C ILE A 312 -8.26 -15.53 -15.00
N HIS A 313 -6.97 -15.25 -15.20
CA HIS A 313 -6.01 -15.09 -14.12
C HIS A 313 -5.50 -13.64 -14.10
N VAL A 314 -5.93 -12.88 -13.09
CA VAL A 314 -5.46 -11.50 -12.87
C VAL A 314 -4.39 -11.48 -11.78
N ARG A 315 -3.21 -10.98 -12.14
CA ARG A 315 -2.05 -10.83 -11.25
C ARG A 315 -1.78 -9.35 -11.01
N THR A 316 -1.60 -8.95 -9.76
CA THR A 316 -1.11 -7.60 -9.43
C THR A 316 0.39 -7.50 -9.72
N VAL A 317 0.77 -6.51 -10.51
CA VAL A 317 2.15 -6.13 -10.81
C VAL A 317 2.60 -5.08 -9.80
N ARG A 318 3.73 -5.35 -9.13
CA ARG A 318 4.31 -4.47 -8.11
C ARG A 318 5.65 -3.95 -8.61
N PRO A 319 5.95 -2.65 -8.45
CA PRO A 319 7.25 -2.11 -8.80
C PRO A 319 8.33 -2.69 -7.89
N VAL A 320 9.54 -2.80 -8.42
CA VAL A 320 10.73 -3.25 -7.68
C VAL A 320 11.63 -2.04 -7.49
N PRO A 321 11.88 -1.59 -6.24
CA PRO A 321 12.81 -0.50 -6.00
C PRO A 321 14.24 -0.93 -6.35
N PRO A 322 15.12 -0.02 -6.78
CA PRO A 322 16.49 -0.35 -7.16
C PRO A 322 17.32 -0.81 -5.95
N THR A 323 16.99 -0.30 -4.77
CA THR A 323 17.68 -0.58 -3.51
C THR A 323 16.69 -0.72 -2.36
N TRP A 324 17.15 -1.35 -1.29
CA TRP A 324 16.41 -1.52 -0.05
C TRP A 324 17.19 -0.86 1.09
N PRO A 325 16.50 -0.28 2.11
CA PRO A 325 17.21 0.30 3.23
C PRO A 325 18.10 -0.74 3.93
N SER A 326 19.34 -0.36 4.21
CA SER A 326 20.38 -1.22 4.78
C SER A 326 20.03 -1.73 6.19
N PHE A 327 19.24 -0.96 6.95
CA PHE A 327 18.73 -1.35 8.25
C PHE A 327 17.74 -2.53 8.18
N LEU A 328 17.15 -2.82 7.00
CA LEU A 328 16.22 -3.92 6.80
C LEU A 328 16.98 -5.18 6.35
N LYS A 329 17.29 -6.04 7.31
CA LYS A 329 18.03 -7.30 7.10
C LYS A 329 17.07 -8.49 7.06
N PHE A 330 17.43 -9.54 6.32
CA PHE A 330 16.75 -10.82 6.46
C PHE A 330 17.10 -11.47 7.80
N ARG A 331 16.13 -12.17 8.39
CA ARG A 331 16.37 -13.00 9.57
C ARG A 331 17.08 -14.29 9.16
N ASN A 332 18.05 -14.75 9.94
CA ASN A 332 18.84 -15.97 9.65
C ASN A 332 17.97 -17.23 9.57
N ASN A 333 17.07 -17.40 10.55
CA ASN A 333 16.14 -18.53 10.63
C ASN A 333 14.72 -18.10 10.23
N ARG A 334 14.61 -17.40 9.10
CA ARG A 334 13.31 -16.99 8.55
C ARG A 334 12.48 -18.20 8.12
N PHE A 335 11.18 -18.09 8.30
CA PHE A 335 10.22 -19.11 7.84
C PHE A 335 8.95 -18.44 7.34
N VAL A 336 8.23 -19.19 6.52
CA VAL A 336 6.98 -18.79 5.89
C VAL A 336 6.00 -19.96 5.95
N PHE A 337 4.73 -19.70 5.67
CA PHE A 337 3.70 -20.74 5.64
C PHE A 337 3.20 -20.93 4.20
N THR A 338 3.08 -22.18 3.75
CA THR A 338 2.57 -22.55 2.42
C THR A 338 1.71 -23.80 2.53
N ASN A 339 0.70 -23.91 1.66
CA ASN A 339 -0.06 -25.12 1.41
C ASN A 339 0.17 -25.63 -0.03
N ASP A 340 1.20 -25.11 -0.71
CA ASP A 340 1.60 -25.42 -2.08
C ASP A 340 0.54 -25.09 -3.16
N THR A 341 -0.46 -24.27 -2.81
CA THR A 341 -1.49 -23.77 -3.74
C THR A 341 -1.17 -22.39 -4.30
N GLY A 342 -2.06 -21.86 -5.16
CA GLY A 342 -2.04 -20.49 -5.66
C GLY A 342 -2.13 -19.42 -4.57
N ALA A 343 -2.58 -19.77 -3.35
CA ALA A 343 -2.61 -18.85 -2.21
C ALA A 343 -1.21 -18.36 -1.78
N GLY A 344 -0.15 -19.06 -2.20
CA GLY A 344 1.24 -18.66 -2.04
C GLY A 344 1.73 -18.70 -0.60
N PHE A 345 2.68 -17.83 -0.29
CA PHE A 345 3.34 -17.79 1.01
C PHE A 345 2.64 -16.81 1.95
N ARG A 346 2.28 -17.27 3.14
CA ARG A 346 1.54 -16.51 4.16
C ARG A 346 2.39 -16.18 5.37
N ARG A 347 2.09 -15.02 5.97
CA ARG A 347 2.56 -14.67 7.33
C ARG A 347 1.91 -15.59 8.35
N ARG A 348 2.58 -15.78 9.48
CA ARG A 348 2.09 -16.61 10.59
C ARG A 348 0.66 -16.24 11.00
N ARG A 349 0.40 -14.96 11.25
CA ARG A 349 -0.93 -14.48 11.68
C ARG A 349 -2.03 -14.88 10.71
N THR A 350 -1.78 -14.78 9.40
CA THR A 350 -2.76 -15.16 8.39
C THR A 350 -2.94 -16.67 8.33
N ALA A 351 -1.85 -17.43 8.37
CA ALA A 351 -1.90 -18.88 8.31
C ALA A 351 -2.65 -19.50 9.51
N THR A 352 -2.51 -18.95 10.71
CA THR A 352 -3.12 -19.49 11.92
C THR A 352 -4.46 -18.85 12.28
N SER A 353 -4.93 -17.85 11.51
CA SER A 353 -6.18 -17.15 11.82
C SER A 353 -7.40 -17.95 11.38
N SER A 354 -8.43 -17.98 12.23
CA SER A 354 -9.75 -18.53 11.89
C SER A 354 -10.55 -17.62 10.95
N LEU A 355 -10.14 -16.35 10.76
CA LEU A 355 -10.83 -15.38 9.91
C LEU A 355 -10.95 -15.82 8.44
N TRP A 356 -10.15 -16.80 8.01
CA TRP A 356 -10.02 -17.18 6.60
C TRP A 356 -10.33 -18.65 6.31
N GLY A 357 -10.86 -19.41 7.28
CA GLY A 357 -11.05 -20.87 7.12
C GLY A 357 -9.75 -21.54 6.67
N SER A 358 -8.70 -21.42 7.50
CA SER A 358 -7.34 -21.76 7.07
C SER A 358 -7.20 -23.22 6.64
N PRO A 359 -6.82 -23.51 5.38
CA PRO A 359 -6.38 -24.85 4.99
C PRO A 359 -5.14 -25.26 5.80
N PRO A 360 -4.74 -26.54 5.82
CA PRO A 360 -3.54 -26.96 6.54
C PRO A 360 -2.31 -26.27 5.94
N TRP A 361 -1.77 -25.29 6.67
CA TRP A 361 -0.55 -24.57 6.29
C TRP A 361 0.68 -25.26 6.87
N ARG A 362 1.68 -25.52 6.05
CA ARG A 362 2.99 -26.04 6.48
C ARG A 362 3.98 -24.90 6.68
N LYS A 363 4.66 -24.90 7.82
CA LYS A 363 5.80 -24.02 8.07
C LYS A 363 7.01 -24.53 7.29
N VAL A 364 7.61 -23.68 6.46
CA VAL A 364 8.80 -23.99 5.67
C VAL A 364 9.86 -22.91 5.88
N ARG A 365 11.14 -23.23 5.61
CA ARG A 365 12.22 -22.24 5.62
C ARG A 365 11.97 -21.22 4.49
N GLY A 366 12.10 -19.94 4.83
CA GLY A 366 11.94 -18.83 3.89
C GLY A 366 13.26 -18.40 3.27
#